data_AF-A0A7S0DM86-F1
#
_entry.id   AF-A0A7S0DM86-F1
#
_cell.length_a   1.000
_cell.length_b   1.000
_cell.length_c   1.000
_cell.angle_alpha   90.00
_cell.angle_beta   90.00
_cell.angle_gamma   90.00
#
_symmetry.space_group_name_H-M   'P 1'
#
loop_
_entity.id
_entity.type
_entity.pdbx_description
1 polymer ?
#
loop_
_entity_poly.entity_id
_entity_poly.type
_entity_poly.pdbx_seq_one_letter_code
_entity_poly.pdbx_strand_id
1 'polypeptide(L)'
;DDLDGPEAVALLSALVFKRRTDVEPQLNGPLTRALKRLNEVALAIGNLLLKNGLDVIPQQFARDSVHDGLMQVTYEWAKGTPFYQICELTDQPEGSIVRCILHLHGALKDVRNAARVIGDPKLYQSMEACAELIKRDIVFAASLYVA
;
A
#
# COMPACT_ATOMS: atom_id res chain seq x y z
N ASP A 1 13.70 -5.25 6.45
CA ASP A 1 14.75 -4.51 7.17
C ASP A 1 15.41 -3.42 6.34
N ASP A 2 15.35 -3.45 5.00
CA ASP A 2 15.99 -2.43 4.14
C ASP A 2 15.03 -1.46 3.42
N LEU A 3 13.78 -1.31 3.88
CA LEU A 3 12.82 -0.38 3.26
C LEU A 3 12.70 0.88 4.13
N ASP A 4 12.83 2.04 3.50
CA ASP A 4 12.56 3.32 4.15
C ASP A 4 11.04 3.52 4.36
N GLY A 5 10.65 4.45 5.22
CA GLY A 5 9.26 4.75 5.55
C GLY A 5 8.38 4.94 4.30
N PRO A 6 8.74 5.82 3.35
CA PRO A 6 8.01 6.00 2.11
C PRO A 6 7.91 4.73 1.25
N GLU A 7 8.96 3.90 1.25
CA GLU A 7 8.99 2.66 0.48
C GLU A 7 8.07 1.59 1.10
N ALA A 8 8.03 1.52 2.42
CA ALA A 8 7.11 0.64 3.16
C ALA A 8 5.64 1.04 2.94
N VAL A 9 5.33 2.34 2.97
CA VAL A 9 4.00 2.88 2.65
C VAL A 9 3.58 2.48 1.24
N ALA A 10 4.48 2.65 0.27
CA ALA A 10 4.20 2.31 -1.12
C ALA A 10 3.98 0.81 -1.32
N LEU A 11 4.76 -0.05 -0.65
CA LEU A 11 4.55 -1.50 -0.73
C LEU A 11 3.18 -1.92 -0.16
N LEU A 12 2.78 -1.33 0.96
CA LEU A 12 1.48 -1.62 1.59
C LEU A 12 0.30 -1.15 0.74
N SER A 13 0.45 -0.05 -0.02
CA SER A 13 -0.61 0.41 -0.91
C SER A 13 -0.95 -0.63 -1.98
N ALA A 14 0.01 -1.46 -2.38
CA ALA A 14 -0.22 -2.54 -3.33
C ALA A 14 -1.19 -3.63 -2.85
N LEU A 15 -1.38 -3.76 -1.53
CA LEU A 15 -2.32 -4.72 -0.93
C LEU A 15 -3.70 -4.11 -0.68
N VAL A 16 -3.80 -2.78 -0.61
CA VAL A 16 -5.02 -2.06 -0.27
C VAL A 16 -5.75 -1.59 -1.52
N PHE A 17 -5.01 -1.23 -2.56
CA PHE A 17 -5.57 -0.84 -3.84
C PHE A 17 -6.14 -2.05 -4.57
N LYS A 18 -7.36 -1.92 -5.10
CA LYS A 18 -8.10 -3.00 -5.77
C LYS A 18 -8.57 -2.64 -7.18
N ARG A 19 -8.24 -1.45 -7.67
CA ARG A 19 -8.65 -0.99 -9.00
C ARG A 19 -7.51 -1.25 -9.98
N ARG A 20 -7.88 -1.29 -11.27
CA ARG A 20 -6.91 -1.26 -12.36
C ARG A 20 -6.66 0.19 -12.76
N THR A 21 -5.42 0.48 -13.10
CA THR A 21 -4.99 1.73 -13.74
C THR A 21 -4.30 1.34 -15.04
N ASP A 22 -4.42 2.20 -16.05
CA ASP A 22 -3.73 1.99 -17.32
C ASP A 22 -2.34 2.64 -17.33
N VAL A 23 -1.99 3.36 -16.25
CA VAL A 23 -0.69 4.02 -16.07
C VAL A 23 0.26 3.11 -15.30
N GLU A 24 1.38 2.75 -15.92
CA GLU A 24 2.44 1.99 -15.24
C GLU A 24 3.22 2.89 -14.26
N PRO A 25 3.36 2.50 -12.99
CA PRO A 25 4.07 3.28 -12.00
C PRO A 25 5.59 3.24 -12.24
N GLN A 26 6.26 4.37 -12.08
CA GLN A 26 7.72 4.43 -12.07
C GLN A 26 8.24 4.04 -10.69
N LEU A 27 8.74 2.81 -10.57
CA LEU A 27 9.26 2.26 -9.33
C LEU A 27 10.79 2.37 -9.26
N ASN A 28 11.30 2.74 -8.09
CA ASN A 28 12.74 2.74 -7.83
C ASN A 28 13.27 1.29 -7.67
N GLY A 29 14.59 1.10 -7.73
CA GLY A 29 15.20 -0.24 -7.60
C GLY A 29 14.78 -1.03 -6.36
N PRO A 30 14.77 -0.43 -5.15
CA PRO A 30 14.27 -1.08 -3.93
C PRO A 30 12.80 -1.50 -4.00
N LEU A 31 11.90 -0.64 -4.47
CA LEU A 31 10.46 -0.92 -4.60
C LEU A 31 10.20 -2.04 -5.60
N THR A 32 10.90 -2.06 -6.73
CA THR A 32 10.77 -3.14 -7.71
C THR A 32 11.20 -4.48 -7.12
N ARG A 33 12.27 -4.52 -6.32
CA ARG A 33 12.66 -5.75 -5.59
C ARG A 33 11.63 -6.16 -4.56
N ALA A 34 11.08 -5.21 -3.82
CA ALA A 34 10.05 -5.46 -2.81
C ALA A 34 8.75 -5.98 -3.42
N LEU A 35 8.29 -5.37 -4.52
CA LEU A 35 7.13 -5.80 -5.28
C LEU A 35 7.31 -7.20 -5.86
N LYS A 36 8.50 -7.51 -6.41
CA LYS A 36 8.82 -8.86 -6.87
C LYS A 36 8.70 -9.88 -5.74
N ARG A 37 9.28 -9.59 -4.57
CA ARG A 37 9.18 -10.47 -3.39
C ARG A 37 7.74 -10.63 -2.91
N LEU A 38 6.94 -9.57 -2.95
CA LEU A 38 5.53 -9.62 -2.59
C LEU A 38 4.73 -10.54 -3.52
N ASN A 39 4.97 -10.43 -4.83
CA ASN A 39 4.37 -11.32 -5.83
C ASN A 39 4.80 -12.78 -5.67
N GLU A 40 6.07 -13.04 -5.35
CA GLU A 40 6.56 -14.39 -5.05
C GLU A 40 5.84 -15.00 -3.85
N VAL A 41 5.61 -14.21 -2.78
CA VAL A 41 4.84 -14.66 -1.61
C VAL A 41 3.37 -14.91 -1.98
N ALA A 42 2.74 -14.03 -2.74
CA ALA A 42 1.35 -14.20 -3.17
C ALA A 42 1.18 -15.48 -4.02
N LEU A 43 2.13 -15.75 -4.92
CA LEU A 43 2.17 -17.01 -5.69
C LEU A 43 2.38 -18.23 -4.79
N ALA A 44 3.28 -18.16 -3.81
CA ALA A 44 3.51 -19.24 -2.87
C ALA A 44 2.24 -19.57 -2.06
N ILE A 45 1.50 -18.54 -1.63
CA ILE A 45 0.19 -18.69 -0.96
C ILE A 45 -0.81 -19.34 -1.92
N GLY A 46 -0.94 -18.84 -3.15
CA GLY A 46 -1.85 -19.43 -4.15
C GLY A 46 -1.58 -20.91 -4.41
N ASN A 47 -0.31 -21.30 -4.52
CA ASN A 47 0.10 -22.70 -4.68
C ASN A 47 -0.27 -23.54 -3.45
N LEU A 48 -0.15 -22.97 -2.25
CA LEU A 48 -0.50 -23.65 -1.01
C LEU A 48 -2.02 -23.87 -0.90
N LEU A 49 -2.82 -22.87 -1.30
CA LEU A 49 -4.28 -23.00 -1.36
C LEU A 49 -4.71 -24.10 -2.33
N LEU A 50 -4.14 -24.12 -3.55
CA LEU A 50 -4.41 -25.18 -4.54
C LEU A 50 -4.02 -26.57 -4.02
N LYS A 51 -2.84 -26.69 -3.39
CA LYS A 51 -2.37 -27.95 -2.82
C LYS A 51 -3.28 -28.50 -1.71
N ASN A 52 -3.97 -27.61 -0.98
CA ASN A 52 -4.90 -27.98 0.08
C ASN A 52 -6.35 -28.13 -0.41
N GLY A 53 -6.57 -28.23 -1.73
CA GLY A 53 -7.87 -28.57 -2.31
C GLY A 53 -8.81 -27.40 -2.54
N LEU A 54 -8.33 -26.15 -2.45
CA LEU A 54 -9.10 -24.98 -2.87
C LEU A 54 -8.97 -24.78 -4.37
N ASP A 55 -10.10 -24.52 -5.04
CA ASP A 55 -10.15 -24.23 -6.47
C ASP A 55 -9.71 -22.78 -6.73
N VAL A 56 -8.39 -22.58 -6.78
CA VAL A 56 -7.78 -21.29 -7.09
C VAL A 56 -6.67 -21.47 -8.11
N ILE A 57 -6.58 -20.54 -9.05
CA ILE A 57 -5.46 -20.46 -9.99
C ILE A 57 -4.38 -19.59 -9.32
N PRO A 58 -3.21 -20.12 -8.92
CA PRO A 58 -2.23 -19.37 -8.12
C PRO A 58 -1.80 -18.04 -8.74
N GLN A 59 -1.63 -18.04 -10.07
CA GLN A 59 -1.25 -16.85 -10.82
C GLN A 59 -2.36 -15.79 -10.85
N GLN A 60 -3.62 -16.22 -10.90
CA GLN A 60 -4.76 -15.32 -10.84
C GLN A 60 -4.91 -14.74 -9.43
N PHE A 61 -4.78 -15.58 -8.40
CA PHE A 61 -4.76 -15.15 -7.01
C PHE A 61 -3.70 -14.08 -6.74
N ALA A 62 -2.46 -14.28 -7.22
CA ALA A 62 -1.40 -13.29 -7.05
C ALA A 62 -1.72 -11.96 -7.76
N ARG A 63 -2.20 -12.02 -9.01
CA ARG A 63 -2.62 -10.85 -9.78
C ARG A 63 -3.76 -10.07 -9.13
N ASP A 64 -4.72 -10.77 -8.52
CA ASP A 64 -5.88 -10.14 -7.87
C ASP A 64 -5.56 -9.65 -6.44
N SER A 65 -4.44 -10.08 -5.86
CA SER A 65 -4.05 -9.71 -4.48
C SER A 65 -3.10 -8.52 -4.42
N VAL A 66 -2.32 -8.29 -5.48
CA VAL A 66 -1.25 -7.28 -5.51
C VAL A 66 -1.47 -6.34 -6.69
N HIS A 67 -1.69 -5.05 -6.42
CA HIS A 67 -1.94 -4.03 -7.43
C HIS A 67 -0.96 -2.86 -7.27
N ASP A 68 -0.01 -2.71 -8.19
CA ASP A 68 1.03 -1.69 -8.13
C ASP A 68 0.60 -0.28 -8.56
N GLY A 69 -0.63 -0.13 -9.09
CA GLY A 69 -1.08 1.09 -9.75
C GLY A 69 -1.00 2.42 -8.99
N LEU A 70 -1.12 2.41 -7.65
CA LEU A 70 -0.95 3.62 -6.83
C LEU A 70 0.34 3.64 -6.00
N MET A 71 1.26 2.70 -6.23
CA MET A 71 2.51 2.62 -5.47
C MET A 71 3.33 3.91 -5.60
N GLN A 72 3.54 4.41 -6.82
CA GLN A 72 4.29 5.65 -7.06
C GLN A 72 3.62 6.86 -6.39
N VAL A 73 2.30 6.97 -6.51
CA VAL A 73 1.50 8.05 -5.91
C VAL A 73 1.67 8.07 -4.39
N THR A 74 1.56 6.91 -3.74
CA THR A 74 1.71 6.79 -2.29
C THR A 74 3.15 7.00 -1.80
N TYR A 75 4.14 6.61 -2.59
CA TYR A 75 5.55 6.88 -2.33
C TYR A 75 5.84 8.39 -2.30
N GLU A 76 5.43 9.11 -3.35
CA GLU A 76 5.63 10.57 -3.43
C GLU A 76 4.80 11.31 -2.38
N TRP A 77 3.60 10.84 -2.07
CA TRP A 77 2.80 11.39 -0.98
C TRP A 77 3.53 11.29 0.38
N ALA A 78 4.10 10.12 0.68
CA ALA A 78 4.86 9.91 1.92
C ALA A 78 6.14 10.74 2.00
N LYS A 79 6.71 11.15 0.85
CA LYS A 79 7.85 12.07 0.78
C LYS A 79 7.49 13.55 0.99
N GLY A 80 6.20 13.89 1.07
CA GLY A 80 5.75 15.27 1.27
C GLY A 80 5.34 16.00 -0.02
N THR A 81 5.27 15.32 -1.16
CA THR A 81 4.87 15.91 -2.44
C THR A 81 3.44 16.47 -2.38
N PRO A 82 3.17 17.71 -2.83
CA PRO A 82 1.82 18.30 -2.80
C PRO A 82 0.75 17.47 -3.51
N PHE A 83 -0.50 17.55 -3.05
CA PHE A 83 -1.59 16.71 -3.56
C PHE A 83 -1.80 16.86 -5.08
N TYR A 84 -1.73 18.08 -5.60
CA TYR A 84 -1.93 18.32 -7.03
C TYR A 84 -0.88 17.62 -7.91
N GLN A 85 0.38 17.53 -7.45
CA GLN A 85 1.45 16.88 -8.21
C GLN A 85 1.28 15.36 -8.24
N ILE A 86 0.82 14.75 -7.13
CA ILE A 86 0.59 13.31 -7.12
C ILE A 86 -0.63 12.91 -7.95
N CYS A 87 -1.61 13.82 -8.15
CA CYS A 87 -2.74 13.59 -9.06
C CYS A 87 -2.29 13.52 -10.53
N GLU A 88 -1.22 14.21 -10.91
CA GLU A 88 -0.67 14.17 -12.27
C GLU A 88 0.07 12.85 -12.59
N LEU A 89 0.39 12.04 -11.57
CA LEU A 89 1.12 10.78 -11.73
C LEU A 89 0.23 9.59 -12.11
N THR A 90 -1.09 9.74 -12.10
CA THR A 90 -2.04 8.64 -12.33
C THR A 90 -3.28 9.13 -13.08
N ASP A 91 -3.96 8.21 -13.76
CA ASP A 91 -5.26 8.44 -14.40
C ASP A 91 -6.44 8.32 -13.43
N GLN A 92 -6.17 7.92 -12.17
CA GLN A 92 -7.21 7.69 -11.20
C GLN A 92 -7.82 9.02 -10.70
N PRO A 93 -9.15 9.11 -10.58
CA PRO A 93 -9.80 10.27 -10.01
C PRO A 93 -9.30 10.56 -8.59
N GLU A 94 -9.23 11.82 -8.21
CA GLU A 94 -8.66 12.30 -6.94
C GLU A 94 -9.36 11.66 -5.74
N GLY A 95 -10.69 11.47 -5.81
CA GLY A 95 -11.45 10.78 -4.77
C GLY A 95 -11.03 9.32 -4.57
N SER A 96 -10.51 8.66 -5.61
CA SER A 96 -9.94 7.30 -5.49
C SER A 96 -8.57 7.34 -4.82
N ILE A 97 -7.74 8.34 -5.13
CA ILE A 97 -6.45 8.57 -4.49
C ILE A 97 -6.65 8.82 -2.99
N VAL A 98 -7.53 9.77 -2.62
CA VAL A 98 -7.87 10.09 -1.22
C VAL A 98 -8.35 8.84 -0.48
N ARG A 99 -9.29 8.08 -1.08
CA ARG A 99 -9.81 6.85 -0.46
C ARG A 99 -8.71 5.80 -0.27
N CYS A 100 -7.80 5.66 -1.24
CA CYS A 100 -6.68 4.74 -1.13
C CYS A 100 -5.75 5.13 0.03
N ILE A 101 -5.39 6.41 0.17
CA ILE A 101 -4.53 6.89 1.26
C ILE A 101 -5.21 6.70 2.62
N LEU A 102 -6.52 6.97 2.72
CA LEU A 102 -7.28 6.74 3.96
C LEU A 102 -7.34 5.26 4.34
N HIS A 103 -7.57 4.37 3.38
CA HIS A 103 -7.54 2.93 3.63
C HIS A 103 -6.13 2.44 4.00
N LEU A 104 -5.10 2.98 3.35
CA LEU A 104 -3.69 2.67 3.64
C LEU A 104 -3.31 3.10 5.06
N HIS A 105 -3.76 4.27 5.50
CA HIS A 105 -3.58 4.72 6.88
C HIS A 105 -4.28 3.80 7.88
N GLY A 106 -5.48 3.30 7.55
CA GLY A 106 -6.13 2.25 8.33
C GLY A 106 -5.29 0.98 8.43
N ALA A 107 -4.82 0.47 7.29
CA ALA A 107 -4.00 -0.74 7.22
C ALA A 107 -2.69 -0.61 8.01
N LEU A 108 -2.01 0.54 7.95
CA LEU A 108 -0.80 0.81 8.75
C LEU A 108 -1.09 0.73 10.27
N LYS A 109 -2.23 1.25 10.71
CA LYS A 109 -2.64 1.15 12.12
C LYS A 109 -2.96 -0.29 12.52
N ASP A 110 -3.56 -1.07 11.63
CA ASP A 110 -3.86 -2.48 11.87
C ASP A 110 -2.56 -3.30 11.99
N VAL A 111 -1.60 -3.09 11.08
CA VAL A 111 -0.28 -3.74 11.14
C VAL A 111 0.48 -3.31 12.40
N ARG A 112 0.46 -2.03 12.76
CA ARG A 112 1.04 -1.52 14.03
C ARG A 112 0.44 -2.25 15.24
N ASN A 113 -0.88 -2.37 15.28
CA ASN A 113 -1.57 -3.04 16.39
C ASN A 113 -1.22 -4.55 16.44
N ALA A 114 -1.10 -5.21 15.29
CA ALA A 114 -0.65 -6.59 15.20
C ALA A 114 0.81 -6.74 15.70
N ALA A 115 1.70 -5.83 15.33
CA ALA A 115 3.08 -5.80 15.80
C ALA A 115 3.16 -5.73 17.33
N ARG A 116 2.29 -4.93 17.97
CA ARG A 116 2.19 -4.85 19.43
C ARG A 116 1.81 -6.20 20.05
N VAL A 117 0.88 -6.93 19.44
CA VAL A 117 0.43 -8.24 19.94
C VAL A 117 1.51 -9.31 19.76
N ILE A 118 2.25 -9.27 18.65
CA ILE A 118 3.37 -10.17 18.37
C ILE A 118 4.56 -9.87 19.30
N GLY A 119 4.65 -8.65 19.83
CA GLY A 119 5.76 -8.20 20.66
C GLY A 119 6.96 -7.70 19.86
N ASP A 120 6.74 -7.17 18.65
CA ASP A 120 7.79 -6.55 17.83
C ASP A 120 7.72 -5.01 17.95
N PRO A 121 8.55 -4.39 18.82
CA PRO A 121 8.55 -2.95 19.01
C PRO A 121 9.14 -2.18 17.82
N LYS A 122 10.03 -2.79 17.02
CA LYS A 122 10.63 -2.13 15.87
C LYS A 122 9.61 -1.97 14.76
N LEU A 123 8.87 -3.04 14.46
CA LEU A 123 7.78 -3.00 13.50
C LEU A 123 6.67 -2.05 13.95
N TYR A 124 6.34 -2.06 15.25
CA TYR A 124 5.39 -1.10 15.83
C TYR A 124 5.78 0.35 15.53
N GLN A 125 7.00 0.75 15.87
CA GLN A 125 7.48 2.12 15.68
C GLN A 125 7.57 2.51 14.20
N SER A 126 8.04 1.58 13.35
CA SER A 126 8.14 1.80 11.91
C SER A 126 6.77 2.06 11.28
N MET A 127 5.76 1.25 11.63
CA MET A 127 4.40 1.43 11.10
C MET A 127 3.71 2.68 11.64
N GLU A 128 3.98 3.04 12.91
CA GLU A 128 3.51 4.30 13.49
C GLU A 128 4.10 5.52 12.76
N ALA A 129 5.41 5.52 12.49
CA ALA A 129 6.06 6.57 11.72
C ALA A 129 5.50 6.68 10.29
N CYS A 130 5.28 5.54 9.62
CA CYS A 130 4.67 5.50 8.29
C CYS A 130 3.25 6.07 8.27
N ALA A 131 2.45 5.80 9.30
CA ALA A 131 1.09 6.32 9.41
C ALA A 131 1.07 7.85 9.55
N GLU A 132 1.99 8.43 10.32
CA GLU A 132 2.09 9.88 10.47
C GLU A 132 2.62 10.57 9.21
N LEU A 133 3.51 9.94 8.43
CA LEU A 133 4.00 10.50 7.15
C LEU A 133 2.89 10.81 6.15
N ILE A 134 1.87 9.95 6.08
CA ILE A 134 0.78 10.10 5.11
C ILE A 134 -0.40 10.92 5.63
N LYS A 135 -0.45 11.17 6.94
CA LYS A 135 -1.57 11.86 7.62
C LYS A 135 -1.42 13.37 7.55
N ARG A 136 -1.73 13.96 6.38
CA ARG A 136 -1.60 15.40 6.16
C ARG A 136 -2.63 15.97 5.19
N ASP A 137 -2.79 17.29 5.27
CA ASP A 137 -3.50 18.16 4.32
C ASP A 137 -4.92 17.69 3.96
N ILE A 138 -5.29 17.89 2.69
CA ILE A 138 -6.63 17.71 2.13
C ILE A 138 -7.18 16.28 2.28
N VAL A 139 -6.31 15.27 2.34
CA VAL A 139 -6.71 13.86 2.46
C VAL A 139 -7.39 13.60 3.82
N PHE A 140 -7.00 14.34 4.86
CA PHE A 140 -7.48 14.17 6.23
C PHE A 140 -8.33 15.35 6.73
N ALA A 141 -8.81 16.20 5.80
CA ALA A 141 -9.75 17.25 6.14
C ALA A 141 -11.04 16.67 6.76
N ALA A 142 -11.57 17.34 7.78
CA ALA A 142 -12.77 16.89 8.47
C ALA A 142 -13.98 16.86 7.51
N SER A 143 -14.82 15.84 7.66
CA SER A 143 -16.10 15.77 6.96
C SER A 143 -16.99 16.93 7.40
N LEU A 144 -17.69 17.56 6.46
CA LEU A 144 -18.66 18.62 6.73
C LEU A 144 -19.85 18.17 7.60
N TYR A 145 -20.11 16.85 7.67
CA TYR A 145 -21.19 16.30 8.50
C TYR A 145 -20.80 16.08 9.96
N VAL A 146 -19.51 16.14 10.27
CA VAL A 146 -18.95 15.82 11.61
C VAL A 146 -18.13 17.01 12.14
N ALA A 147 -18.18 18.15 11.45
CA ALA A 147 -17.51 19.38 11.85
C ALA A 147 -18.30 20.14 12.93
#